data_AF-A0AAW1WSX0-F1
#
_entry.id   AF-A0AAW1WSX0-F1
#
_cell.length_a   1.000
_cell.length_b   1.000
_cell.length_c   1.000
_cell.angle_alpha   90.00
_cell.angle_beta   90.00
_cell.angle_gamma   90.00
#
_symmetry.space_group_name_H-M   'P 1'
#
loop_
_entity.id
_entity.type
_entity.pdbx_description
1 polymer ?
#
loop_
_entity_poly.entity_id
_entity_poly.type
_entity_poly.pdbx_seq_one_letter_code
_entity_poly.pdbx_strand_id
1 'polypeptide(L)'
;MSTTNEENIHSQYAMQLITASLVPMVLKAAIELGVLDIIHRAGPGALLPPSEIASQLPSHNNPNAPLVLDRMLRLLSAHSILTCSVSTHQTDHVEVLRLYGSAPVAKYFIRDQHGASLATLLNFCQDKVNKDSWYHLADAVLEGGIPFTNAYGMDLVEYLAGDARCAEIFKNSMKEFNPILMKEILDNYTGFEGLNTLSPSYPGIEHIAGDMFVAIPKGDAIFMKWVLHLYDDKRCLMILKNCYEALPKHGKMIVVNLVIPESPETSPSAKSLFQFDMFLMNTTTTEKERTEKEFESLAKQAGFYTIRVACSAFNFSVVELFRST
;
A
#
# COMPACT_ATOMS: atom_id res chain seq x y z
N MET A 1 -31.23 -18.48 -8.66
CA MET A 1 -31.69 -17.27 -7.92
C MET A 1 -32.66 -16.53 -8.84
N SER A 2 -33.73 -15.92 -8.32
CA SER A 2 -34.69 -15.21 -9.18
C SER A 2 -34.07 -13.91 -9.71
N THR A 3 -34.49 -13.47 -10.90
CA THR A 3 -34.06 -12.21 -11.53
C THR A 3 -34.21 -10.99 -10.61
N THR A 4 -35.25 -10.98 -9.77
CA THR A 4 -35.49 -9.94 -8.74
C THR A 4 -34.40 -9.88 -7.66
N ASN A 5 -33.74 -11.00 -7.36
CA ASN A 5 -32.66 -11.05 -6.36
C ASN A 5 -31.33 -10.55 -6.95
N GLU A 6 -31.11 -10.72 -8.25
CA GLU A 6 -29.90 -10.24 -8.95
C GLU A 6 -29.94 -8.72 -9.15
N GLU A 7 -31.08 -8.15 -9.58
CA GLU A 7 -31.25 -6.69 -9.68
C GLU A 7 -31.05 -5.98 -8.32
N ASN A 8 -31.48 -6.62 -7.22
CA ASN A 8 -31.26 -6.11 -5.87
C ASN A 8 -29.76 -6.06 -5.51
N ILE A 9 -29.00 -7.12 -5.82
CA ILE A 9 -27.55 -7.16 -5.56
C ILE A 9 -26.81 -6.07 -6.36
N HIS A 10 -27.17 -5.86 -7.63
CA HIS A 10 -26.54 -4.83 -8.47
C HIS A 10 -26.82 -3.42 -7.97
N SER A 11 -28.07 -3.12 -7.59
CA SER A 11 -28.41 -1.81 -7.02
C SER A 11 -27.71 -1.54 -5.68
N GLN A 12 -27.58 -2.56 -4.83
CA GLN A 12 -26.83 -2.47 -3.57
C GLN A 12 -25.34 -2.23 -3.81
N TYR A 13 -24.74 -2.91 -4.79
CA TYR A 13 -23.33 -2.70 -5.14
C TYR A 13 -23.11 -1.29 -5.71
N ALA A 14 -24.02 -0.77 -6.54
CA ALA A 14 -23.96 0.61 -7.00
C ALA A 14 -23.98 1.62 -5.85
N MET A 15 -24.85 1.39 -4.84
CA MET A 15 -24.88 2.22 -3.62
C MET A 15 -23.57 2.14 -2.81
N GLN A 16 -22.94 0.96 -2.75
CA GLN A 16 -21.62 0.80 -2.12
C GLN A 16 -20.55 1.61 -2.86
N LEU A 17 -20.56 1.61 -4.20
CA LEU A 17 -19.59 2.36 -5.01
C LEU A 17 -19.71 3.87 -4.81
N ILE A 18 -20.92 4.41 -4.74
CA ILE A 18 -21.17 5.85 -4.48
C ILE A 18 -20.52 6.30 -3.16
N THR A 19 -20.48 5.41 -2.17
CA THR A 19 -20.02 5.72 -0.81
C THR A 19 -18.67 5.09 -0.47
N ALA A 20 -17.95 4.56 -1.46
CA ALA A 20 -16.72 3.79 -1.26
C ALA A 20 -15.61 4.59 -0.55
N SER A 21 -15.59 5.92 -0.70
CA SER A 21 -14.64 6.80 -0.03
C SER A 21 -14.85 6.88 1.49
N LEU A 22 -16.03 6.53 2.02
CA LEU A 22 -16.33 6.66 3.45
C LEU A 22 -15.53 5.67 4.30
N VAL A 23 -15.30 4.45 3.81
CA VAL A 23 -14.57 3.40 4.56
C VAL A 23 -13.15 3.84 4.92
N PRO A 24 -12.27 4.24 3.98
CA PRO A 24 -10.92 4.67 4.32
C PRO A 24 -10.89 5.95 5.16
N MET A 25 -11.86 6.87 4.98
CA MET A 25 -11.95 8.10 5.78
C MET A 25 -12.36 7.82 7.23
N VAL A 26 -13.32 6.92 7.46
CA VAL A 26 -13.71 6.49 8.81
C VAL A 26 -12.59 5.68 9.47
N LEU A 27 -11.88 4.84 8.71
CA LEU A 27 -10.70 4.11 9.22
C LEU A 27 -9.59 5.09 9.65
N LYS A 28 -9.29 6.09 8.83
CA LYS A 28 -8.34 7.16 9.15
C LYS A 28 -8.71 7.86 10.47
N ALA A 29 -9.97 8.28 10.61
CA ALA A 29 -10.44 8.91 11.84
C ALA A 29 -10.36 7.97 13.06
N ALA A 30 -10.69 6.68 12.91
CA ALA A 30 -10.57 5.71 14.00
C ALA A 30 -9.12 5.52 14.46
N ILE A 31 -8.17 5.52 13.52
CA ILE A 31 -6.73 5.48 13.81
C ILE A 31 -6.27 6.76 14.53
N GLU A 32 -6.66 7.94 14.03
CA GLU A 32 -6.31 9.23 14.65
C GLU A 32 -6.85 9.37 16.07
N LEU A 33 -8.03 8.81 16.34
CA LEU A 33 -8.62 8.75 17.68
C LEU A 33 -7.97 7.68 18.57
N GLY A 34 -7.12 6.79 18.05
CA GLY A 34 -6.53 5.69 18.82
C GLY A 34 -7.52 4.58 19.17
N VAL A 35 -8.64 4.49 18.45
CA VAL A 35 -9.70 3.49 18.69
C VAL A 35 -9.16 2.07 18.51
N LEU A 36 -8.37 1.83 17.46
CA LEU A 36 -7.80 0.50 17.21
C LEU A 36 -6.83 0.09 18.32
N ASP A 37 -6.03 1.03 18.83
CA ASP A 37 -5.13 0.79 19.95
C ASP A 37 -5.88 0.51 21.25
N ILE A 38 -6.99 1.22 21.51
CA ILE A 38 -7.86 0.95 22.68
C ILE A 38 -8.38 -0.48 22.66
N ILE A 39 -8.95 -0.91 21.53
CA ILE A 39 -9.50 -2.26 21.37
C ILE A 39 -8.39 -3.31 21.49
N HIS A 40 -7.22 -3.05 20.89
CA HIS A 40 -6.10 -3.98 20.95
C HIS A 40 -5.52 -4.14 22.36
N ARG A 41 -5.40 -3.05 23.11
CA ARG A 41 -4.95 -3.09 24.52
C ARG A 41 -5.89 -3.85 25.44
N ALA A 42 -7.18 -3.95 25.12
CA ALA A 42 -8.12 -4.76 25.89
C ALA A 42 -7.85 -6.27 25.78
N GLY A 43 -7.05 -6.69 24.80
CA GLY A 43 -6.53 -8.05 24.68
C GLY A 43 -7.24 -8.92 23.63
N PRO A 44 -6.65 -10.08 23.28
CA PRO A 44 -7.21 -10.98 22.27
C PRO A 44 -8.63 -11.44 22.64
N GLY A 45 -9.58 -11.24 21.73
CA GLY A 45 -10.98 -11.64 21.92
C GLY A 45 -11.82 -10.69 22.78
N ALA A 46 -11.25 -9.59 23.27
CA ALA A 46 -12.00 -8.58 24.02
C ALA A 46 -13.06 -7.89 23.14
N LEU A 47 -14.18 -7.54 23.77
CA LEU A 47 -15.33 -6.90 23.14
C LEU A 47 -15.76 -5.71 23.98
N LEU A 48 -15.62 -4.50 23.44
CA LEU A 48 -15.87 -3.25 24.16
C LEU A 48 -17.13 -2.55 23.63
N PRO A 49 -18.00 -2.02 24.52
CA PRO A 49 -19.08 -1.14 24.09
C PRO A 49 -18.53 0.23 23.64
N PRO A 50 -19.23 0.95 22.74
CA PRO A 50 -18.83 2.29 22.31
C PRO A 50 -18.62 3.30 23.45
N SER A 51 -19.36 3.17 24.55
CA SER A 51 -19.24 4.02 25.74
C SER A 51 -17.90 3.83 26.47
N GLU A 52 -17.40 2.59 26.53
CA GLU A 52 -16.10 2.28 27.14
C GLU A 52 -14.93 2.70 26.24
N ILE A 53 -15.09 2.62 24.92
CA ILE A 53 -14.12 3.17 23.99
C ILE A 53 -14.10 4.70 24.13
N ALA A 54 -15.28 5.34 24.15
CA ALA A 54 -15.41 6.80 24.27
C ALA A 54 -14.79 7.36 25.56
N SER A 55 -14.93 6.65 26.69
CA SER A 55 -14.41 7.08 27.99
C SER A 55 -12.88 7.15 28.04
N GLN A 56 -12.19 6.42 27.14
CA GLN A 56 -10.74 6.45 26.99
C GLN A 56 -10.26 7.52 26.00
N LEU A 57 -11.17 8.16 25.26
CA LEU A 57 -10.86 9.27 24.37
C LEU A 57 -10.87 10.61 25.12
N PRO A 58 -10.14 11.63 24.64
CA PRO A 58 -10.25 13.00 25.16
C PRO A 58 -11.57 13.67 24.73
N SER A 59 -12.71 13.05 25.01
CA SER A 59 -14.05 13.40 24.53
C SER A 59 -15.02 13.84 25.64
N HIS A 60 -14.49 14.20 26.81
CA HIS A 60 -15.25 14.51 28.03
C HIS A 60 -16.34 15.60 27.88
N ASN A 61 -16.24 16.48 26.88
CA ASN A 61 -17.23 17.53 26.59
C ASN A 61 -18.27 17.14 25.52
N ASN A 62 -18.22 15.92 24.99
CA ASN A 62 -19.12 15.46 23.93
C ASN A 62 -19.95 14.24 24.40
N PRO A 63 -21.17 14.45 24.96
CA PRO A 63 -22.02 13.34 25.40
C PRO A 63 -22.48 12.43 24.25
N ASN A 64 -22.39 12.90 22.99
CA ASN A 64 -22.75 12.13 21.80
C ASN A 64 -21.59 11.28 21.26
N ALA A 65 -20.38 11.34 21.84
CA ALA A 65 -19.23 10.59 21.35
C ALA A 65 -19.48 9.07 21.24
N PRO A 66 -20.10 8.39 22.23
CA PRO A 66 -20.43 6.96 22.10
C PRO A 66 -21.33 6.65 20.91
N LEU A 67 -22.32 7.51 20.61
CA LEU A 67 -23.26 7.31 19.51
C LEU A 67 -22.56 7.47 18.14
N VAL A 68 -21.68 8.45 18.01
CA VAL A 68 -20.92 8.65 16.76
C VAL A 68 -19.92 7.51 16.56
N LEU A 69 -19.23 7.09 17.62
CA LEU A 69 -18.32 5.94 17.59
C LEU A 69 -19.06 4.67 17.18
N ASP A 70 -20.21 4.36 17.78
CA ASP A 70 -21.00 3.19 17.39
C ASP A 70 -21.30 3.14 15.88
N ARG A 71 -21.62 4.28 15.26
CA ARG A 71 -21.84 4.38 13.80
C ARG A 71 -20.56 4.13 13.01
N MET A 72 -19.43 4.69 13.44
CA MET A 72 -18.12 4.47 12.80
C MET A 72 -17.71 3.01 12.89
N LEU A 73 -17.75 2.43 14.10
CA LEU A 73 -17.37 1.06 14.38
C LEU A 73 -18.25 0.07 13.63
N ARG A 74 -19.55 0.34 13.49
CA ARG A 74 -20.46 -0.48 12.67
C ARG A 74 -20.04 -0.52 11.20
N LEU A 75 -19.63 0.62 10.62
CA LEU A 75 -19.12 0.65 9.24
C LEU A 75 -17.83 -0.16 9.09
N LEU A 76 -16.90 -0.01 10.03
CA LEU A 76 -15.63 -0.75 10.04
C LEU A 76 -15.86 -2.25 10.23
N SER A 77 -16.80 -2.66 11.09
CA SER A 77 -17.18 -4.07 11.26
C SER A 77 -17.85 -4.65 10.02
N ALA A 78 -18.68 -3.88 9.31
CA ALA A 78 -19.29 -4.31 8.06
C ALA A 78 -18.25 -4.58 6.94
N HIS A 79 -17.04 -4.02 7.07
CA HIS A 79 -15.89 -4.27 6.19
C HIS A 79 -14.86 -5.20 6.82
N SER A 80 -15.22 -5.93 7.87
CA SER A 80 -14.36 -6.90 8.57
C SER A 80 -13.06 -6.29 9.13
N ILE A 81 -13.02 -4.98 9.36
CA ILE A 81 -11.91 -4.28 10.00
C ILE A 81 -11.97 -4.47 11.52
N LEU A 82 -13.18 -4.56 12.07
CA LEU A 82 -13.45 -4.89 13.46
C LEU A 82 -14.43 -6.06 13.51
N THR A 83 -14.45 -6.78 14.63
CA THR A 83 -15.54 -7.72 14.94
C THR A 83 -16.66 -6.99 15.66
N CYS A 84 -17.89 -7.47 15.54
CA CYS A 84 -19.05 -6.94 16.25
C CYS A 84 -19.87 -8.10 16.79
N SER A 85 -20.24 -8.05 18.06
CA SER A 85 -21.27 -8.89 18.66
C SER A 85 -22.45 -8.01 19.11
N VAL A 86 -23.63 -8.61 19.20
CA VAL A 86 -24.85 -7.93 19.62
C VAL A 86 -25.36 -8.61 20.89
N SER A 87 -25.53 -7.82 21.95
CA SER A 87 -26.22 -8.21 23.17
C SER A 87 -27.57 -7.47 23.22
N THR A 88 -28.63 -8.20 23.53
CA THR A 88 -29.96 -7.62 23.77
C THR A 88 -30.28 -7.70 25.25
N HIS A 89 -30.48 -6.55 25.89
CA HIS A 89 -31.00 -6.52 27.26
C HIS A 89 -32.52 -6.33 27.21
N GLN A 90 -33.25 -7.29 27.78
CA GLN A 90 -34.69 -7.15 27.97
C GLN A 90 -34.92 -6.32 29.24
N THR A 91 -35.14 -5.01 29.05
CA THR A 91 -35.84 -4.16 30.01
C THR A 91 -37.17 -3.73 29.38
N ASP A 92 -37.95 -2.84 30.01
CA ASP A 92 -39.22 -2.32 29.49
C ASP A 92 -39.11 -1.74 28.05
N HIS A 93 -37.90 -1.46 27.58
CA HIS A 93 -37.54 -1.23 26.18
C HIS A 93 -36.40 -2.16 25.72
N VAL A 94 -36.46 -2.62 24.46
CA VAL A 94 -35.38 -3.42 23.86
C VAL A 94 -34.20 -2.51 23.55
N GLU A 95 -33.15 -2.61 24.36
CA GLU A 95 -31.88 -1.94 24.08
C GLU A 95 -30.91 -2.90 23.40
N VAL A 96 -30.48 -2.53 22.20
CA VAL A 96 -29.51 -3.28 21.40
C VAL A 96 -28.12 -2.73 21.66
N LEU A 97 -27.33 -3.45 22.45
CA LEU A 97 -25.93 -3.12 22.73
C LEU A 97 -25.01 -3.84 21.73
N ARG A 98 -24.16 -3.08 21.05
CA ARG A 98 -23.09 -3.62 20.19
C ARG A 98 -21.77 -3.58 20.94
N LEU A 99 -21.01 -4.65 20.83
CA LEU A 99 -19.67 -4.76 21.39
C LEU A 99 -18.68 -5.01 20.26
N TYR A 100 -17.55 -4.32 20.28
CA TYR A 100 -16.58 -4.30 19.19
C TYR A 100 -15.24 -4.88 19.62
N GLY A 101 -14.65 -5.70 18.76
CA GLY A 101 -13.34 -6.31 18.97
C GLY A 101 -12.44 -6.17 17.75
N SER A 102 -11.18 -6.58 17.88
CA SER A 102 -10.22 -6.53 16.79
C SER A 102 -10.45 -7.66 15.79
N ALA A 103 -10.56 -7.34 14.50
CA ALA A 103 -10.48 -8.35 13.43
C ALA A 103 -9.03 -8.53 12.96
N PRO A 104 -8.70 -9.61 12.22
CA PRO A 104 -7.32 -9.88 11.79
C PRO A 104 -6.66 -8.77 10.97
N VAL A 105 -7.41 -8.02 10.16
CA VAL A 105 -6.86 -6.94 9.32
C VAL A 105 -6.47 -5.70 10.15
N ALA A 106 -7.07 -5.48 11.31
CA ALA A 106 -6.75 -4.33 12.17
C ALA A 106 -5.29 -4.33 12.61
N LYS A 107 -4.65 -5.51 12.73
CA LYS A 107 -3.23 -5.63 13.12
C LYS A 107 -2.28 -4.85 12.20
N TYR A 108 -2.63 -4.65 10.93
CA TYR A 108 -1.80 -3.91 9.99
C TYR A 108 -1.88 -2.38 10.17
N PHE A 109 -2.88 -1.89 10.92
CA PHE A 109 -3.10 -0.47 11.19
C PHE A 109 -2.76 -0.08 12.63
N ILE A 110 -2.25 -1.02 13.42
CA ILE A 110 -1.75 -0.82 14.78
C ILE A 110 -0.24 -0.95 14.72
N ARG A 111 0.48 -0.11 15.46
CA ARG A 111 1.96 -0.19 15.49
C ARG A 111 2.39 -1.55 16.00
N ASP A 112 3.21 -2.25 15.23
CA ASP A 112 3.77 -3.53 15.63
C ASP A 112 4.88 -3.37 16.68
N GLN A 113 5.51 -4.47 17.08
CA GLN A 113 6.63 -4.47 18.03
C GLN A 113 7.86 -3.66 17.55
N HIS A 114 7.95 -3.37 16.25
CA HIS A 114 8.98 -2.54 15.64
C HIS A 114 8.50 -1.10 15.41
N GLY A 115 7.28 -0.78 15.84
CA GLY A 115 6.67 0.53 15.75
C GLY A 115 6.10 0.88 14.39
N ALA A 116 6.04 -0.03 13.41
CA ALA A 116 5.58 0.25 12.05
C ALA A 116 4.11 -0.15 11.83
N SER A 117 3.40 0.59 10.98
CA SER A 117 2.03 0.24 10.57
C SER A 117 1.68 0.79 9.18
N LEU A 118 0.65 0.25 8.54
CA LEU A 118 0.06 0.79 7.31
C LEU A 118 -0.78 2.05 7.56
N ALA A 119 -0.93 2.49 8.81
CA ALA A 119 -1.68 3.71 9.15
C ALA A 119 -1.09 4.97 8.51
N THR A 120 0.24 5.07 8.44
CA THR A 120 0.93 6.20 7.82
C THR A 120 0.76 6.23 6.30
N LEU A 121 0.76 5.05 5.65
CA LEU A 121 0.45 4.92 4.22
C LEU A 121 -1.02 5.28 3.93
N LEU A 122 -1.96 4.82 4.77
CA LEU A 122 -3.36 5.25 4.68
C LEU A 122 -3.46 6.78 4.81
N ASN A 123 -2.79 7.37 5.81
CA ASN A 123 -2.81 8.81 6.01
C ASN A 123 -2.25 9.58 4.80
N PHE A 124 -1.17 9.08 4.19
CA PHE A 124 -0.64 9.67 2.95
C PHE A 124 -1.65 9.56 1.81
N CYS A 125 -2.17 8.37 1.51
CA CYS A 125 -3.11 8.17 0.40
C CYS A 125 -4.43 8.95 0.57
N GLN A 126 -4.86 9.19 1.82
CA GLN A 126 -6.07 9.94 2.14
C GLN A 126 -5.82 11.40 2.54
N ASP A 127 -4.57 11.89 2.48
CA ASP A 127 -4.27 13.30 2.77
C ASP A 127 -5.01 14.19 1.77
N LYS A 128 -5.42 15.37 2.24
CA LYS A 128 -6.13 16.34 1.41
C LYS A 128 -5.40 16.61 0.10
N VAL A 129 -4.06 16.73 0.16
CA VAL A 129 -3.26 17.04 -1.03
C VAL A 129 -3.43 15.97 -2.12
N ASN A 130 -3.37 14.70 -1.73
CA ASN A 130 -3.57 13.57 -2.65
C ASN A 130 -5.04 13.38 -3.04
N LYS A 131 -5.99 13.84 -2.22
CA LYS A 131 -7.43 13.81 -2.56
C LYS A 131 -7.78 14.85 -3.60
N ASP A 132 -7.21 16.04 -3.49
CA ASP A 132 -7.51 17.15 -4.39
C ASP A 132 -7.05 16.84 -5.84
N SER A 133 -5.99 16.05 -6.05
CA SER A 133 -5.55 15.69 -7.40
C SER A 133 -6.52 14.79 -8.17
N TRP A 134 -7.36 14.00 -7.49
CA TRP A 134 -8.36 13.16 -8.15
C TRP A 134 -9.43 13.97 -8.90
N TYR A 135 -9.63 15.24 -8.54
CA TYR A 135 -10.55 16.13 -9.26
C TYR A 135 -10.04 16.50 -10.66
N HIS A 136 -8.75 16.28 -10.93
CA HIS A 136 -8.09 16.58 -12.21
C HIS A 136 -7.87 15.33 -13.08
N LEU A 137 -8.37 14.15 -12.65
CA LEU A 137 -8.19 12.92 -13.41
C LEU A 137 -8.88 12.97 -14.78
N ALA A 138 -10.10 13.53 -14.85
CA ALA A 138 -10.82 13.66 -16.10
C ALA A 138 -10.07 14.59 -17.09
N ASP A 139 -9.58 15.72 -16.60
CA ASP A 139 -8.81 16.67 -17.40
C ASP A 139 -7.50 16.04 -17.89
N ALA A 140 -6.81 15.28 -17.04
CA ALA A 140 -5.59 14.56 -17.43
C ALA A 140 -5.84 13.53 -18.56
N VAL A 141 -7.03 12.91 -18.60
CA VAL A 141 -7.41 12.01 -19.71
C VAL A 141 -7.65 12.79 -21.01
N LEU A 142 -8.24 13.98 -20.92
CA LEU A 142 -8.62 14.79 -22.08
C LEU A 142 -7.44 15.60 -22.66
N GLU A 143 -6.60 16.14 -21.78
CA GLU A 143 -5.59 17.14 -22.10
C GLU A 143 -4.16 16.60 -21.91
N GLY A 144 -4.03 15.43 -21.27
CA GLY A 144 -2.75 14.86 -20.87
C GLY A 144 -2.24 15.43 -19.54
N GLY A 145 -1.04 14.99 -19.17
CA GLY A 145 -0.41 15.36 -17.89
C GLY A 145 -0.77 14.43 -16.75
N ILE A 146 -0.20 14.73 -15.58
CA ILE A 146 -0.41 13.94 -14.35
C ILE A 146 -1.43 14.71 -13.49
N PRO A 147 -2.48 14.06 -12.96
CA PRO A 147 -3.51 14.75 -12.17
C PRO A 147 -2.95 15.60 -11.03
N PHE A 148 -1.92 15.12 -10.33
CA PHE A 148 -1.23 15.90 -9.30
C PHE A 148 -0.59 17.17 -9.84
N THR A 149 0.16 17.08 -10.95
CA THR A 149 0.78 18.25 -11.59
C THR A 149 -0.27 19.22 -12.11
N ASN A 150 -1.39 18.72 -12.64
CA ASN A 150 -2.49 19.57 -13.10
C ASN A 150 -3.16 20.32 -11.94
N ALA A 151 -3.21 19.71 -10.74
CA ALA A 151 -3.78 20.33 -9.54
C ALA A 151 -2.87 21.42 -8.93
N TYR A 152 -1.55 21.23 -8.95
CA TYR A 152 -0.61 22.06 -8.19
C TYR A 152 0.40 22.86 -9.03
N GLY A 153 0.46 22.62 -10.34
CA GLY A 153 1.39 23.27 -11.26
C GLY A 153 2.86 22.86 -11.11
N MET A 154 3.13 21.79 -10.35
CA MET A 154 4.47 21.25 -10.07
C MET A 154 4.38 19.75 -9.81
N ASP A 155 5.49 19.02 -9.94
CA ASP A 155 5.50 17.59 -9.63
C ASP A 155 5.48 17.31 -8.11
N LEU A 156 5.26 16.05 -7.73
CA LEU A 156 5.22 15.66 -6.31
C LEU A 156 6.54 15.96 -5.59
N VAL A 157 7.68 15.77 -6.22
CA VAL A 157 8.99 15.98 -5.59
C VAL A 157 9.19 17.47 -5.29
N GLU A 158 8.88 18.33 -6.25
CA GLU A 158 8.90 19.79 -6.09
C GLU A 158 7.92 20.24 -5.00
N TYR A 159 6.70 19.69 -4.98
CA TYR A 159 5.70 20.00 -3.97
C TYR A 159 6.17 19.61 -2.56
N LEU A 160 6.72 18.40 -2.40
CA LEU A 160 7.26 17.94 -1.12
C LEU A 160 8.45 18.79 -0.65
N ALA A 161 9.26 19.33 -1.57
CA ALA A 161 10.34 20.26 -1.20
C ALA A 161 9.81 21.59 -0.65
N GLY A 162 8.62 22.02 -1.10
CA GLY A 162 7.97 23.28 -0.69
C GLY A 162 7.03 23.17 0.53
N ASP A 163 6.44 22.01 0.81
CA ASP A 163 5.49 21.79 1.91
C ASP A 163 6.04 20.82 2.96
N ALA A 164 6.55 21.36 4.07
CA ALA A 164 7.12 20.58 5.16
C ALA A 164 6.14 19.60 5.82
N ARG A 165 4.84 19.91 5.85
CA ARG A 165 3.81 19.03 6.43
C ARG A 165 3.59 17.83 5.52
N CYS A 166 3.45 18.07 4.21
CA CYS A 166 3.29 17.01 3.21
C CYS A 166 4.55 16.14 3.13
N ALA A 167 5.74 16.76 3.14
CA ALA A 167 7.03 16.08 3.20
C ALA A 167 7.12 15.11 4.38
N GLU A 168 6.70 15.53 5.57
CA GLU A 168 6.74 14.70 6.76
C GLU A 168 5.74 13.53 6.69
N ILE A 169 4.54 13.74 6.13
CA ILE A 169 3.55 12.67 5.90
C ILE A 169 4.11 11.64 4.92
N PHE A 170 4.64 12.08 3.77
CA PHE A 170 5.25 11.21 2.77
C PHE A 170 6.42 10.42 3.37
N LYS A 171 7.35 11.11 4.04
CA LYS A 171 8.52 10.50 4.68
C LYS A 171 8.12 9.44 5.71
N ASN A 172 7.13 9.73 6.56
CA ASN A 172 6.66 8.77 7.55
C ASN A 172 5.99 7.55 6.93
N SER A 173 5.21 7.73 5.85
CA SER A 173 4.66 6.61 5.09
C SER A 173 5.75 5.69 4.54
N MET A 174 6.78 6.24 3.90
CA MET A 174 7.89 5.46 3.35
C MET A 174 8.74 4.79 4.43
N LYS A 175 8.99 5.50 5.53
CA LYS A 175 9.78 5.00 6.66
C LYS A 175 9.13 3.81 7.36
N GLU A 176 7.80 3.80 7.51
CA GLU A 176 7.09 2.68 8.15
C GLU A 176 6.74 1.56 7.15
N PHE A 177 6.38 1.88 5.91
CA PHE A 177 5.99 0.88 4.92
C PHE A 177 7.17 0.01 4.45
N ASN A 178 8.34 0.60 4.22
CA ASN A 178 9.49 -0.13 3.66
C ASN A 178 9.94 -1.30 4.55
N PRO A 179 10.11 -1.15 5.88
CA PRO A 179 10.42 -2.27 6.77
C PRO A 179 9.34 -3.36 6.77
N ILE A 180 8.06 -2.99 6.75
CA ILE A 180 6.94 -3.96 6.70
C ILE A 180 7.02 -4.80 5.43
N LEU A 181 7.18 -4.13 4.27
CA LEU A 181 7.31 -4.80 2.99
C LEU A 181 8.54 -5.69 2.94
N MET A 182 9.70 -5.20 3.38
CA MET A 182 10.93 -6.00 3.35
C MET A 182 10.86 -7.20 4.30
N LYS A 183 10.22 -7.06 5.46
CA LYS A 183 9.99 -8.19 6.37
C LYS A 183 9.14 -9.29 5.73
N GLU A 184 8.01 -8.91 5.13
CA GLU A 184 7.14 -9.88 4.44
C GLU A 184 7.87 -10.55 3.26
N ILE A 185 8.71 -9.81 2.53
CA ILE A 185 9.58 -10.39 1.50
C ILE A 185 10.55 -11.39 2.12
N LEU A 186 11.28 -11.02 3.17
CA LEU A 186 12.27 -11.89 3.82
C LEU A 186 11.66 -13.16 4.43
N ASP A 187 10.42 -13.09 4.90
CA ASP A 187 9.69 -14.25 5.43
C ASP A 187 9.28 -15.25 4.31
N ASN A 188 9.16 -14.80 3.06
CA ASN A 188 8.66 -15.59 1.94
C ASN A 188 9.68 -15.78 0.78
N TYR A 189 10.84 -15.14 0.84
CA TYR A 189 11.84 -15.12 -0.24
C TYR A 189 13.24 -15.43 0.27
N THR A 190 13.77 -16.58 -0.17
CA THR A 190 15.09 -17.08 0.23
C THR A 190 16.21 -16.68 -0.74
N GLY A 191 15.90 -15.91 -1.79
CA GLY A 191 16.89 -15.62 -2.83
C GLY A 191 18.02 -14.66 -2.40
N PHE A 192 18.02 -14.16 -1.17
CA PHE A 192 19.15 -13.42 -0.59
C PHE A 192 20.16 -14.33 0.15
N GLU A 193 19.83 -15.59 0.41
CA GLU A 193 20.72 -16.51 1.13
C GLU A 193 22.03 -16.73 0.34
N GLY A 194 23.17 -16.61 1.02
CA GLY A 194 24.50 -16.83 0.43
C GLY A 194 25.14 -15.62 -0.27
N LEU A 195 24.55 -14.42 -0.18
CA LEU A 195 25.13 -13.17 -0.71
C LEU A 195 26.10 -12.49 0.29
N ASN A 196 27.19 -11.90 -0.20
CA ASN A 196 28.17 -11.15 0.60
C ASN A 196 27.86 -9.64 0.63
N THR A 197 28.13 -8.94 1.74
CA THR A 197 27.81 -7.50 1.93
C THR A 197 28.93 -6.78 2.74
N LEU A 198 29.30 -5.49 2.46
CA LEU A 198 30.33 -4.66 3.18
C LEU A 198 29.93 -3.15 3.32
N SER A 199 30.05 -2.41 4.47
CA SER A 199 29.84 -0.92 4.75
C SER A 199 30.81 -0.42 5.81
N PRO A 200 31.10 0.90 5.85
CA PRO A 200 31.55 1.63 7.04
C PRO A 200 30.50 1.97 8.13
N SER A 201 29.25 2.33 7.79
CA SER A 201 28.23 2.84 8.74
C SER A 201 27.27 1.78 9.28
N TYR A 202 27.04 0.73 8.51
CA TYR A 202 26.29 -0.48 8.89
C TYR A 202 27.11 -1.69 8.48
N PRO A 203 27.85 -2.37 9.37
CA PRO A 203 28.78 -3.42 8.98
C PRO A 203 28.18 -4.34 7.90
N GLY A 204 28.58 -4.20 6.63
CA GLY A 204 27.89 -4.86 5.49
C GLY A 204 27.30 -4.01 4.33
N ILE A 205 27.22 -2.68 4.36
CA ILE A 205 26.66 -1.76 3.29
C ILE A 205 27.55 -0.61 2.67
N GLU A 206 28.14 -0.70 1.49
CA GLU A 206 29.09 0.31 0.98
C GLU A 206 28.30 1.37 0.19
N HIS A 207 28.47 2.64 0.54
CA HIS A 207 27.81 3.73 -0.17
C HIS A 207 28.67 4.17 -1.37
N ILE A 208 28.17 3.90 -2.57
CA ILE A 208 28.81 4.30 -3.83
C ILE A 208 27.87 5.26 -4.56
N ALA A 209 28.32 6.51 -4.76
CA ALA A 209 27.61 7.47 -5.58
C ALA A 209 27.79 7.13 -7.07
N GLY A 210 26.74 7.29 -7.87
CA GLY A 210 26.79 7.00 -9.30
C GLY A 210 25.50 7.32 -10.03
N ASP A 211 25.51 7.04 -11.33
CA ASP A 211 24.35 7.15 -12.22
C ASP A 211 24.08 5.77 -12.84
N MET A 212 22.91 5.20 -12.55
CA MET A 212 22.50 3.90 -13.06
C MET A 212 22.35 3.84 -14.58
N PHE A 213 22.21 4.99 -15.26
CA PHE A 213 22.22 5.08 -16.71
C PHE A 213 23.63 4.99 -17.30
N VAL A 214 24.67 5.19 -16.48
CA VAL A 214 26.08 5.12 -16.88
C VAL A 214 26.69 3.78 -16.47
N ALA A 215 26.64 3.42 -15.19
CA ALA A 215 27.24 2.18 -14.69
C ALA A 215 26.63 1.75 -13.35
N ILE A 216 26.60 0.43 -13.12
CA ILE A 216 26.21 -0.18 -11.84
C ILE A 216 27.45 -0.83 -11.20
N PRO A 217 27.69 -0.67 -9.88
CA PRO A 217 28.76 -1.38 -9.19
C PRO A 217 28.64 -2.89 -9.34
N LYS A 218 29.78 -3.58 -9.47
CA LYS A 218 29.80 -5.05 -9.58
C LYS A 218 29.33 -5.71 -8.29
N GLY A 219 28.59 -6.82 -8.42
CA GLY A 219 28.13 -7.62 -7.29
C GLY A 219 27.54 -8.96 -7.73
N ASP A 220 27.43 -9.91 -6.81
CA ASP A 220 26.87 -11.24 -7.09
C ASP A 220 25.36 -11.17 -7.38
N ALA A 221 24.68 -10.21 -6.77
CA ALA A 221 23.30 -9.87 -7.07
C ALA A 221 23.09 -8.35 -7.08
N ILE A 222 22.09 -7.90 -7.84
CA ILE A 222 21.64 -6.51 -7.86
C ILE A 222 20.20 -6.48 -7.37
N PHE A 223 19.94 -5.73 -6.31
CA PHE A 223 18.60 -5.51 -5.79
C PHE A 223 18.08 -4.14 -6.24
N MET A 224 16.89 -4.09 -6.84
CA MET A 224 16.26 -2.86 -7.30
C MET A 224 14.79 -2.85 -6.90
N LYS A 225 14.44 -1.97 -5.97
CA LYS A 225 13.08 -1.84 -5.45
C LYS A 225 12.44 -0.54 -5.93
N TRP A 226 11.33 -0.67 -6.65
CA TRP A 226 10.42 0.43 -6.99
C TRP A 226 11.09 1.55 -7.79
N VAL A 227 11.84 1.15 -8.84
CA VAL A 227 12.58 2.06 -9.74
C VAL A 227 12.11 1.93 -11.18
N LEU A 228 11.91 0.70 -11.68
CA LEU A 228 11.64 0.48 -13.12
C LEU A 228 10.28 1.03 -13.57
N HIS A 229 9.31 1.26 -12.69
CA HIS A 229 8.06 1.92 -13.07
C HIS A 229 8.23 3.39 -13.47
N LEU A 230 9.35 4.03 -13.04
CA LEU A 230 9.57 5.48 -13.22
C LEU A 230 9.99 5.82 -14.64
N TYR A 231 10.25 4.79 -15.45
CA TYR A 231 10.93 4.91 -16.72
C TYR A 231 10.21 4.15 -17.82
N ASP A 232 10.27 4.72 -19.02
CA ASP A 232 9.86 4.05 -20.24
C ASP A 232 10.71 2.80 -20.54
N ASP A 233 10.27 2.01 -21.52
CA ASP A 233 10.93 0.76 -21.88
C ASP A 233 12.39 0.98 -22.36
N LYS A 234 12.68 2.12 -22.98
CA LYS A 234 14.02 2.46 -23.47
C LYS A 234 15.00 2.69 -22.32
N ARG A 235 14.61 3.48 -21.33
CA ARG A 235 15.42 3.79 -20.15
C ARG A 235 15.53 2.57 -19.22
N CYS A 236 14.47 1.80 -19.06
CA CYS A 236 14.53 0.50 -18.38
C CYS A 236 15.54 -0.43 -19.04
N LEU A 237 15.55 -0.52 -20.37
CA LEU A 237 16.51 -1.35 -21.10
C LEU A 237 17.97 -0.91 -20.86
N MET A 238 18.25 0.39 -20.76
CA MET A 238 19.59 0.88 -20.42
C MET A 238 20.01 0.44 -19.02
N ILE A 239 19.13 0.60 -18.03
CA ILE A 239 19.38 0.18 -16.64
C ILE A 239 19.65 -1.32 -16.59
N LEU A 240 18.78 -2.13 -17.21
CA LEU A 240 18.90 -3.59 -17.21
C LEU A 240 20.20 -4.06 -17.88
N LYS A 241 20.66 -3.42 -18.95
CA LYS A 241 21.96 -3.73 -19.58
C LYS A 241 23.13 -3.44 -18.65
N ASN A 242 23.12 -2.28 -17.99
CA ASN A 242 24.17 -1.93 -17.03
C ASN A 242 24.17 -2.91 -15.84
N CYS A 243 23.00 -3.36 -15.38
CA CYS A 243 22.89 -4.42 -14.38
C CYS A 243 23.47 -5.75 -14.88
N TYR A 244 23.14 -6.15 -16.12
CA TYR A 244 23.65 -7.38 -16.73
C TYR A 244 25.19 -7.41 -16.81
N GLU A 245 25.79 -6.27 -17.18
CA GLU A 245 27.25 -6.11 -17.27
C GLU A 245 27.95 -6.15 -15.91
N ALA A 246 27.29 -5.65 -14.85
CA ALA A 246 27.80 -5.62 -13.49
C ALA A 246 27.75 -6.98 -12.77
N LEU A 247 26.92 -7.91 -13.24
CA LEU A 247 26.75 -9.24 -12.64
C LEU A 247 27.84 -10.23 -13.11
N PRO A 248 28.26 -11.22 -12.29
CA PRO A 248 29.03 -12.39 -12.72
C PRO A 248 28.14 -13.38 -13.48
N LYS A 249 28.70 -14.44 -14.09
CA LYS A 249 27.91 -15.37 -14.94
C LYS A 249 26.73 -16.01 -14.19
N HIS A 250 26.96 -16.36 -12.92
CA HIS A 250 25.97 -16.93 -12.01
C HIS A 250 25.14 -15.87 -11.26
N GLY A 251 25.34 -14.59 -11.57
CA GLY A 251 24.67 -13.49 -10.88
C GLY A 251 23.21 -13.34 -11.31
N LYS A 252 22.44 -12.67 -10.46
CA LYS A 252 21.02 -12.36 -10.73
C LYS A 252 20.65 -10.95 -10.33
N MET A 253 19.66 -10.39 -11.00
CA MET A 253 18.99 -9.18 -10.56
C MET A 253 17.69 -9.56 -9.84
N ILE A 254 17.37 -8.86 -8.76
CA ILE A 254 16.15 -9.02 -7.97
C ILE A 254 15.42 -7.68 -8.03
N VAL A 255 14.31 -7.65 -8.75
CA VAL A 255 13.45 -6.48 -8.91
C VAL A 255 12.26 -6.63 -7.96
N VAL A 256 11.96 -5.58 -7.19
CA VAL A 256 10.72 -5.50 -6.41
C VAL A 256 9.87 -4.39 -7.00
N ASN A 257 8.81 -4.75 -7.72
CA ASN A 257 7.92 -3.81 -8.40
C ASN A 257 6.50 -4.36 -8.47
N LEU A 258 5.52 -3.54 -8.83
CA LEU A 258 4.21 -4.06 -9.21
C LEU A 258 4.37 -4.89 -10.51
N VAL A 259 3.67 -6.02 -10.57
CA VAL A 259 3.51 -6.82 -11.78
C VAL A 259 2.02 -6.97 -12.02
N ILE A 260 1.51 -6.29 -13.04
CA ILE A 260 0.08 -6.25 -13.34
C ILE A 260 -0.36 -7.53 -14.09
N PRO A 261 -1.53 -8.10 -13.78
CA PRO A 261 -2.10 -9.18 -14.59
C PRO A 261 -2.41 -8.71 -16.03
N GLU A 262 -2.35 -9.63 -17.00
CA GLU A 262 -2.69 -9.33 -18.40
C GLU A 262 -4.17 -9.01 -18.62
N SER A 263 -5.04 -9.55 -17.77
CA SER A 263 -6.48 -9.33 -17.82
C SER A 263 -6.99 -8.80 -16.48
N PRO A 264 -8.05 -7.96 -16.49
CA PRO A 264 -8.63 -7.46 -15.26
C PRO A 264 -9.33 -8.60 -14.50
N GLU A 265 -8.72 -9.00 -13.39
CA GLU A 265 -9.29 -9.99 -12.49
C GLU A 265 -10.09 -9.34 -11.35
N THR A 266 -11.05 -10.08 -10.80
CA THR A 266 -11.92 -9.60 -9.71
C THR A 266 -11.50 -10.06 -8.31
N SER A 267 -10.35 -10.74 -8.22
CA SER A 267 -9.76 -11.19 -6.96
C SER A 267 -9.40 -10.00 -6.06
N PRO A 268 -9.41 -10.16 -4.73
CA PRO A 268 -9.01 -9.08 -3.82
C PRO A 268 -7.59 -8.55 -4.07
N SER A 269 -6.66 -9.44 -4.44
CA SER A 269 -5.28 -9.05 -4.78
C SER A 269 -5.22 -8.19 -6.04
N ALA A 270 -5.89 -8.60 -7.13
CA ALA A 270 -5.92 -7.81 -8.37
C ALA A 270 -6.59 -6.46 -8.15
N LYS A 271 -7.73 -6.41 -7.43
CA LYS A 271 -8.41 -5.15 -7.08
C LYS A 271 -7.51 -4.21 -6.29
N SER A 272 -6.83 -4.72 -5.26
CA SER A 272 -5.88 -3.96 -4.44
C SER A 272 -4.71 -3.42 -5.29
N LEU A 273 -4.18 -4.24 -6.18
CA LEU A 273 -3.09 -3.86 -7.08
C LEU A 273 -3.50 -2.76 -8.05
N PHE A 274 -4.64 -2.89 -8.74
CA PHE A 274 -5.13 -1.85 -9.66
C PHE A 274 -5.51 -0.54 -8.94
N GLN A 275 -6.03 -0.62 -7.71
CA GLN A 275 -6.28 0.58 -6.90
C GLN A 275 -4.97 1.31 -6.55
N PHE A 276 -3.91 0.57 -6.24
CA PHE A 276 -2.62 1.15 -5.93
C PHE A 276 -1.91 1.69 -7.17
N ASP A 277 -1.99 0.99 -8.30
CA ASP A 277 -1.51 1.47 -9.60
C ASP A 277 -2.17 2.81 -10.00
N MET A 278 -3.51 2.88 -9.92
CA MET A 278 -4.24 4.14 -10.15
C MET A 278 -3.80 5.26 -9.21
N PHE A 279 -3.48 4.94 -7.94
CA PHE A 279 -2.95 5.92 -7.01
C PHE A 279 -1.56 6.45 -7.44
N LEU A 280 -0.68 5.58 -7.93
CA LEU A 280 0.64 5.98 -8.44
C LEU A 280 0.51 6.84 -9.70
N MET A 281 -0.30 6.42 -10.67
CA MET A 281 -0.58 7.20 -11.88
C MET A 281 -1.13 8.60 -11.55
N ASN A 282 -1.95 8.71 -10.50
CA ASN A 282 -2.54 9.97 -10.08
C ASN A 282 -1.53 10.93 -9.40
N THR A 283 -0.49 10.40 -8.76
CA THR A 283 0.39 11.17 -7.85
C THR A 283 1.80 11.37 -8.34
N THR A 284 2.32 10.47 -9.17
CA THR A 284 3.72 10.48 -9.61
C THR A 284 3.83 10.17 -11.09
N THR A 285 4.97 10.51 -11.67
CA THR A 285 5.33 10.06 -13.02
C THR A 285 5.58 8.56 -12.99
N THR A 286 4.51 7.79 -13.14
CA THR A 286 4.57 6.37 -13.45
C THR A 286 4.44 6.25 -14.95
N GLU A 287 5.57 5.98 -15.61
CA GLU A 287 5.57 5.79 -17.06
C GLU A 287 4.80 4.52 -17.42
N LYS A 288 5.05 3.42 -16.70
CA LYS A 288 4.45 2.13 -17.01
C LYS A 288 4.63 1.11 -15.88
N GLU A 289 3.52 0.62 -15.31
CA GLU A 289 3.50 -0.69 -14.66
C GLU A 289 3.42 -1.79 -15.73
N ARG A 290 4.06 -2.93 -15.48
CA ARG A 290 4.33 -3.94 -16.50
C ARG A 290 3.78 -5.31 -16.12
N THR A 291 3.33 -6.04 -17.12
CA THR A 291 3.01 -7.46 -16.99
C THR A 291 4.29 -8.30 -16.86
N GLU A 292 4.15 -9.55 -16.40
CA GLU A 292 5.28 -10.49 -16.35
C GLU A 292 5.92 -10.68 -17.74
N LYS A 293 5.11 -10.78 -18.80
CA LYS A 293 5.60 -10.91 -20.19
C LYS A 293 6.39 -9.69 -20.67
N GLU A 294 5.99 -8.49 -20.26
CA GLU A 294 6.73 -7.27 -20.60
C GLU A 294 8.06 -7.19 -19.85
N PHE A 295 8.09 -7.57 -18.57
CA PHE A 295 9.35 -7.74 -17.84
C PHE A 295 10.26 -8.78 -18.49
N GLU A 296 9.71 -9.93 -18.91
CA GLU A 296 10.47 -10.99 -19.57
C GLU A 296 11.07 -10.49 -20.90
N SER A 297 10.27 -9.78 -21.70
CA SER A 297 10.71 -9.18 -22.96
C SER A 297 11.85 -8.19 -22.76
N LEU A 298 11.73 -7.28 -21.78
CA LEU A 298 12.79 -6.31 -21.45
C LEU A 298 14.06 -6.99 -20.95
N ALA A 299 13.92 -7.98 -20.06
CA ALA A 299 15.03 -8.75 -19.52
C ALA A 299 15.80 -9.48 -20.64
N LYS A 300 15.09 -10.15 -21.56
CA LYS A 300 15.70 -10.84 -22.70
C LYS A 300 16.43 -9.86 -23.63
N GLN A 301 15.84 -8.69 -23.91
CA GLN A 301 16.49 -7.65 -24.71
C GLN A 301 17.76 -7.08 -24.04
N ALA A 302 17.81 -7.08 -22.71
CA ALA A 302 19.00 -6.69 -21.95
C ALA A 302 20.07 -7.79 -21.86
N GLY A 303 19.76 -9.02 -22.28
CA GLY A 303 20.68 -10.15 -22.31
C GLY A 303 20.46 -11.19 -21.20
N PHE A 304 19.50 -10.98 -20.29
CA PHE A 304 19.15 -11.99 -19.28
C PHE A 304 18.54 -13.23 -19.94
N TYR A 305 18.78 -14.39 -19.36
CA TYR A 305 18.37 -15.68 -19.91
C TYR A 305 16.88 -15.95 -19.66
N THR A 306 16.44 -15.80 -18.41
CA THR A 306 15.07 -16.05 -17.99
C THR A 306 14.70 -15.15 -16.82
N ILE A 307 13.39 -15.01 -16.58
CA ILE A 307 12.87 -14.37 -15.38
C ILE A 307 12.05 -15.35 -14.54
N ARG A 308 11.84 -15.00 -13.27
CA ARG A 308 10.92 -15.70 -12.37
C ARG A 308 10.26 -14.70 -11.44
N VAL A 309 8.92 -14.67 -11.42
CA VAL A 309 8.18 -14.04 -10.33
C VAL A 309 8.19 -14.99 -9.13
N ALA A 310 9.03 -14.71 -8.13
CA ALA A 310 9.32 -15.62 -7.03
C ALA A 310 8.25 -15.59 -5.93
N CYS A 311 7.77 -14.41 -5.55
CA CYS A 311 6.71 -14.22 -4.57
C CYS A 311 6.09 -12.81 -4.70
N SER A 312 5.06 -12.53 -3.91
CA SER A 312 4.43 -11.20 -3.81
C SER A 312 4.14 -10.83 -2.36
N ALA A 313 4.35 -9.56 -2.02
CA ALA A 313 4.11 -8.97 -0.70
C ALA A 313 3.47 -7.59 -0.86
N PHE A 314 2.29 -7.36 -0.26
CA PHE A 314 1.57 -6.07 -0.33
C PHE A 314 1.44 -5.47 -1.74
N ASN A 315 1.09 -6.29 -2.74
CA ASN A 315 1.01 -5.96 -4.18
C ASN A 315 2.36 -5.83 -4.90
N PHE A 316 3.50 -5.91 -4.21
CA PHE A 316 4.82 -5.88 -4.81
C PHE A 316 5.31 -7.30 -5.10
N SER A 317 5.67 -7.56 -6.34
CA SER A 317 6.24 -8.83 -6.77
C SER A 317 7.75 -8.79 -6.70
N VAL A 318 8.35 -9.89 -6.26
CA VAL A 318 9.80 -10.13 -6.34
C VAL A 318 10.08 -10.87 -7.65
N VAL A 319 10.71 -10.19 -8.60
CA VAL A 319 11.03 -10.71 -9.92
C VAL A 319 12.55 -10.92 -10.01
N GLU A 320 12.97 -12.15 -10.23
CA GLU A 320 14.37 -12.48 -10.48
C GLU A 320 14.66 -12.50 -11.96
N LEU A 321 15.77 -11.91 -12.36
CA LEU A 321 16.31 -11.99 -13.72
C LEU A 321 17.66 -12.70 -13.65
N PHE A 322 17.75 -13.86 -14.30
CA PHE A 322 18.95 -14.69 -14.25
C PHE A 322 19.85 -14.40 -15.43
N ARG A 323 21.15 -14.20 -15.17
CA ARG A 323 22.11 -13.90 -16.22
C ARG A 323 22.39 -15.11 -17.12
N SER A 324 22.38 -16.32 -16.55
CA SER A 324 22.53 -17.60 -17.26
C SER A 324 21.48 -18.61 -16.81
N THR A 325 21.47 -19.78 -17.46
CA THR A 325 20.73 -21.00 -17.03
C THR A 325 21.06 -21.38 -15.59
#